data_AF-A0A7V4ZMU0-F1
#
_entry.id   AF-A0A7V4ZMU0-F1
#
_cell.length_a   1.000
_cell.length_b   1.000
_cell.length_c   1.000
_cell.angle_alpha   90.00
_cell.angle_beta   90.00
_cell.angle_gamma   90.00
#
_symmetry.space_group_name_H-M   'P 1'
#
loop_
_entity.id
_entity.type
_entity.pdbx_description
1 polymer ?
#
loop_
_entity_poly.entity_id
_entity_poly.type
_entity_poly.pdbx_seq_one_letter_code
_entity_poly.pdbx_strand_id
1 'polypeptide(L)' 'MDTHSIFIRINRRDIAYFKFIVESHEGIAVVRTKDPREAILELMVAPGCEREVEEVIEVLRKEISIEKL' A
#
# COMPACT_ATOMS: atom_id res chain seq x y z
N MET A 1 -3.21 -4.75 18.69
CA MET A 1 -3.65 -5.36 17.42
C MET A 1 -2.41 -5.36 16.54
N ASP A 2 -1.85 -6.52 16.27
CA ASP A 2 -0.55 -6.64 15.61
C ASP A 2 -0.74 -6.60 14.10
N THR A 3 -0.76 -5.40 13.50
CA THR A 3 -0.79 -5.25 12.04
C THR A 3 0.54 -5.65 11.42
N HIS A 4 0.50 -6.33 10.28
CA HIS A 4 1.71 -6.61 9.49
C HIS A 4 2.05 -5.40 8.62
N SER A 5 3.27 -4.87 8.76
CA SER A 5 3.71 -3.70 7.99
C SER A 5 4.42 -4.13 6.70
N ILE A 6 3.95 -3.60 5.57
CA ILE A 6 4.60 -3.73 4.27
C ILE A 6 5.08 -2.34 3.84
N PHE A 7 6.34 -2.24 3.41
CA PHE A 7 6.89 -1.01 2.89
C PHE A 7 6.99 -1.09 1.37
N ILE A 8 6.54 -0.03 0.71
CA ILE A 8 6.66 0.10 -0.74
C ILE A 8 7.19 1.48 -1.10
N ARG A 9 7.92 1.56 -2.21
CA ARG A 9 8.23 2.80 -2.90
C ARG A 9 7.41 2.89 -4.18
N ILE A 10 6.83 4.06 -4.42
CA ILE A 10 6.06 4.37 -5.62
C ILE A 10 6.42 5.76 -6.15
N ASN A 11 5.98 6.15 -7.35
CA ASN A 11 6.14 7.54 -7.76
C ASN A 11 5.26 8.46 -6.91
N ARG A 12 5.79 9.63 -6.56
CA ARG A 12 5.07 10.62 -5.73
C ARG A 12 3.69 11.02 -6.28
N ARG A 13 3.57 11.11 -7.61
CA ARG A 13 2.30 11.45 -8.28
C ARG A 13 1.21 10.37 -8.12
N ASP A 14 1.62 9.13 -7.86
CA ASP A 14 0.73 7.96 -7.78
C ASP A 14 0.28 7.71 -6.32
N ILE A 15 0.82 8.43 -5.33
CA ILE A 15 0.50 8.24 -3.89
C ILE A 15 -1.00 8.37 -3.60
N ALA A 16 -1.63 9.43 -4.09
CA ALA A 16 -3.05 9.66 -3.84
C ALA A 16 -3.90 8.56 -4.49
N TYR A 17 -3.54 8.12 -5.69
CA TYR A 17 -4.23 7.05 -6.39
C TYR A 17 -4.11 5.72 -5.65
N PHE A 18 -2.88 5.30 -5.33
CA PHE A 18 -2.62 4.07 -4.58
C PHE A 18 -3.37 4.04 -3.25
N LYS A 19 -3.25 5.13 -2.47
CA LYS A 19 -3.92 5.26 -1.18
C LYS A 19 -5.43 5.15 -1.31
N PHE A 20 -6.02 5.82 -2.28
CA PHE A 20 -7.46 5.77 -2.52
C PHE A 20 -7.95 4.35 -2.83
N ILE A 21 -7.25 3.60 -3.68
CA ILE A 21 -7.64 2.24 -4.03
C ILE A 21 -7.54 1.30 -2.82
N VAL A 22 -6.44 1.34 -2.07
CA VAL A 22 -6.27 0.47 -0.90
C VAL A 22 -7.29 0.80 0.19
N GLU A 23 -7.46 2.08 0.54
CA GLU A 23 -8.37 2.50 1.62
C GLU A 23 -9.86 2.41 1.24
N SER A 24 -10.18 2.27 -0.07
CA SER A 24 -11.55 1.94 -0.52
C SER A 24 -11.95 0.50 -0.20
N HIS A 25 -10.99 -0.38 0.12
CA HIS A 25 -11.26 -1.72 0.62
C HIS A 25 -11.28 -1.66 2.15
N GLU A 26 -12.45 -1.40 2.72
CA GLU A 26 -12.60 -1.22 4.17
C GLU A 26 -12.02 -2.39 4.97
N GLY A 27 -11.16 -2.08 5.93
CA GLY A 27 -10.69 -3.03 6.94
C GLY A 27 -9.49 -3.90 6.53
N ILE A 28 -9.00 -3.86 5.28
CA ILE A 28 -7.87 -4.72 4.88
C ILE A 28 -6.50 -4.12 5.20
N ALA A 29 -6.34 -2.80 5.05
CA ALA A 29 -5.10 -2.09 5.35
C ALA A 29 -5.32 -0.58 5.52
N VAL A 30 -4.42 0.06 6.25
CA VAL A 30 -4.31 1.53 6.33
C VAL A 30 -2.99 1.96 5.68
N VAL A 31 -3.03 3.04 4.88
CA VAL A 31 -1.85 3.52 4.15
C VAL A 31 -1.33 4.83 4.74
N ARG A 32 -0.07 4.82 5.14
CA ARG A 32 0.67 5.98 5.64
C ARG A 32 1.82 6.33 4.71
N THR A 33 2.04 7.62 4.47
CA THR A 33 3.32 8.07 3.90
C THR A 33 4.39 8.03 4.99
N LYS A 34 5.34 7.10 4.85
CA LYS A 34 6.45 6.93 5.80
C LYS A 34 7.55 7.95 5.53
N ASP A 35 7.91 8.12 4.26
CA ASP A 35 8.87 9.11 3.79
C ASP A 35 8.32 9.83 2.55
N PRO A 36 7.94 11.12 2.65
CA PRO A 36 7.43 11.86 1.51
C PRO A 36 8.53 12.26 0.51
N ARG A 37 9.82 12.27 0.87
CA ARG A 37 10.97 12.59 0.00
C ARG A 37 11.41 11.40 -0.85
N GLU A 38 11.35 10.21 -0.28
CA GLU A 38 11.64 8.97 -1.01
C GLU A 38 10.38 8.30 -1.58
N ALA A 39 9.20 8.91 -1.33
CA ALA A 39 7.88 8.38 -1.72
C ALA A 39 7.64 6.95 -1.22
N ILE A 40 8.00 6.71 0.05
CA ILE A 40 7.84 5.44 0.73
C ILE A 40 6.51 5.44 1.48
N LEU A 41 5.69 4.43 1.21
CA LEU A 41 4.46 4.14 1.90
C LEU A 41 4.63 2.95 2.85
N GLU A 42 3.94 3.03 3.98
CA GLU A 42 3.75 1.96 4.95
C GLU A 42 2.29 1.51 4.87
N LEU A 43 2.08 0.24 4.56
CA LEU A 43 0.78 -0.42 4.60
C LEU A 43 0.71 -1.20 5.90
N MET A 44 -0.21 -0.81 6.78
CA MET A 44 -0.51 -1.54 8.01
C MET A 44 -1.66 -2.49 7.71
N VAL A 45 -1.33 -3.75 7.44
CA VAL A 45 -2.26 -4.79 7.00
C VAL A 45 -2.95 -5.42 8.21
N ALA A 46 -4.28 -5.56 8.13
CA ALA A 46 -5.05 -6.26 9.14
C ALA A 46 -4.66 -7.76 9.19
N PRO A 47 -4.56 -8.38 10.36
CA PRO A 47 -4.23 -9.79 10.47
C PRO A 47 -5.18 -10.68 9.66
N GLY A 48 -4.64 -11.55 8.82
CA GLY A 48 -5.43 -12.43 7.95
C GLY A 48 -5.82 -11.83 6.60
N CYS A 49 -5.51 -10.54 6.37
CA CYS A 49 -5.77 -9.85 5.11
C CYS A 49 -4.55 -9.71 4.18
N GLU A 50 -3.46 -10.43 4.48
CA GLU A 50 -2.20 -10.32 3.74
C GLU A 50 -2.38 -10.68 2.26
N ARG A 51 -3.23 -11.68 1.98
CA ARG A 51 -3.51 -12.12 0.62
C ARG A 51 -4.32 -11.10 -0.16
N GLU A 52 -5.35 -10.50 0.43
CA GLU A 52 -6.15 -9.47 -0.25
C GLU A 52 -5.30 -8.25 -0.58
N VAL A 53 -4.43 -7.82 0.33
CA VAL A 53 -3.52 -6.69 0.09
C VAL A 53 -2.52 -7.01 -1.01
N GLU A 54 -1.94 -8.22 -1.03
CA GLU A 54 -1.02 -8.63 -2.10
C GLU A 54 -1.73 -8.68 -3.46
N GLU A 55 -2.98 -9.18 -3.53
CA GLU A 55 -3.78 -9.19 -4.76
C GLU A 55 -4.07 -7.76 -5.27
N VAL A 56 -4.39 -6.81 -4.38
CA VAL A 56 -4.57 -5.39 -4.74
C VAL A 56 -3.27 -4.80 -5.29
N ILE A 57 -2.13 -5.06 -4.64
CA ILE A 57 -0.81 -4.57 -5.09
C ILE A 57 -0.48 -5.12 -6.49
N GLU A 58 -0.69 -6.41 -6.72
CA GLU A 58 -0.38 -7.06 -8.01
C GLU A 58 -1.26 -6.53 -9.16
N VAL A 59 -2.51 -6.15 -8.88
CA VAL A 59 -3.34 -5.46 -9.87
C VAL A 59 -2.79 -4.06 -10.14
N LEU A 60 -2.51 -3.28 -9.10
CA LEU A 60 -2.03 -1.91 -9.24
C LEU A 60 -0.66 -1.80 -9.92
N ARG A 61 0.21 -2.83 -9.77
CA ARG A 61 1.50 -2.93 -10.50
C ARG A 61 1.36 -2.87 -12.01
N LYS A 62 0.18 -3.18 -12.56
CA LYS A 62 -0.09 -3.10 -14.01
C LYS A 62 -0.33 -1.67 -14.48
N GLU A 63 -0.63 -0.76 -13.56
CA GLU A 63 -1.01 0.64 -13.85
C GLU A 63 0.07 1.63 -13.39
N ILE A 64 0.74 1.34 -12.26
CA ILE A 64 1.74 2.22 -11.66
C ILE A 64 2.99 1.44 -11.22
N SER A 65 4.10 2.17 -11.06
CA SER A 65 5.36 1.57 -10.57
C SER A 65 5.30 1.38 -9.06
N ILE A 66 5.51 0.13 -8.62
CA ILE A 66 5.55 -0.25 -7.21
C ILE A 66 6.79 -1.11 -6.96
N GLU A 67 7.61 -0.72 -6.00
CA GLU A 67 8.78 -1.45 -5.52
C GLU A 67 8.53 -1.85 -4.06
N LYS A 68 8.73 -3.12 -3.70
CA LYS A 68 8.62 -3.60 -2.31
C LYS A 68 9.99 -3.43 -1.64
N LEU A 69 10.00 -2.92 -0.40
CA LEU A 69 11.21 -2.62 0.38
C LEU A 69 11.44 -3.64 1.51
#